data_AF-A0A7R9PCF2-F1
#
_entry.id   AF-A0A7R9PCF2-F1
#
_cell.length_a   1.000
_cell.length_b   1.000
_cell.length_c   1.000
_cell.angle_alpha   90.00
_cell.angle_beta   90.00
_cell.angle_gamma   90.00
#
_symmetry.space_group_name_H-M   'P 1'
#
loop_
_entity.id
_entity.type
_entity.pdbx_description
1 polymer ?
#
loop_
_entity_poly.entity_id
_entity_poly.type
_entity_poly.pdbx_seq_one_letter_code
_entity_poly.pdbx_strand_id
1 'polypeptide(L)' 'MAKILNKDPATYQRERDAFIRDLQHFHETRGTPFRKIPKINGHEIDLYLLYVLVTAHGGWVKTPPKIAFDSTVLVVANGQ' A
#
# COMPACT_ATOMS: atom_id res chain seq x y z
N MET A 1 11.15 -4.90 1.06
CA MET A 1 9.95 -4.55 1.88
C MET A 1 10.27 -3.61 3.05
N ALA A 2 10.70 -4.08 4.24
CA ALA A 2 10.95 -3.17 5.38
C ALA A 2 12.16 -2.21 5.19
N LYS A 3 13.07 -2.52 4.25
CA LYS A 3 14.29 -1.74 3.98
C LYS A 3 14.02 -0.33 3.45
N ILE A 4 12.94 -0.12 2.69
CA ILE A 4 12.60 1.22 2.15
C ILE A 4 12.16 2.18 3.27
N LEU A 5 11.54 1.65 4.32
CA LEU A 5 11.01 2.45 5.44
C LEU A 5 11.94 2.50 6.66
N ASN A 6 13.11 1.86 6.60
CA ASN A 6 14.02 1.67 7.75
C ASN A 6 13.31 1.11 9.00
N LYS A 7 12.33 0.22 8.82
CA LYS A 7 11.63 -0.46 9.93
C LYS A 7 12.17 -1.88 10.10
N ASP A 8 12.18 -2.39 11.32
CA ASP A 8 12.42 -3.81 11.53
C ASP A 8 11.22 -4.65 11.01
N PRO A 9 11.42 -5.91 10.62
CA PRO A 9 10.37 -6.73 10.04
C PRO A 9 9.13 -6.91 10.93
N ALA A 10 9.30 -6.98 12.26
CA ALA A 10 8.20 -7.23 13.17
C ALA A 10 7.32 -5.98 13.36
N THR A 11 7.95 -4.81 13.47
CA THR A 11 7.23 -3.54 13.50
C THR A 11 6.49 -3.29 12.20
N TYR A 12 7.14 -3.52 11.06
CA TYR A 12 6.50 -3.39 9.74
C TYR A 12 5.26 -4.28 9.61
N GLN A 13 5.37 -5.56 9.98
CA GLN A 13 4.25 -6.50 9.91
C GLN A 13 3.07 -6.06 10.79
N ARG A 14 3.35 -5.63 12.03
CA ARG A 14 2.31 -5.16 12.96
C ARG A 14 1.54 -3.96 12.41
N GLU A 15 2.25 -2.98 11.86
CA GLU A 15 1.63 -1.77 11.28
C GLU A 15 0.85 -2.10 10.01
N ARG A 16 1.41 -2.94 9.13
CA ARG A 16 0.73 -3.42 7.93
C ARG A 16 -0.59 -4.11 8.29
N ASP A 17 -0.59 -5.00 9.27
CA ASP A 17 -1.79 -5.73 9.68
C ASP A 17 -2.82 -4.81 10.33
N ALA A 18 -2.38 -3.80 11.09
CA ALA A 18 -3.27 -2.76 11.62
C ALA A 18 -3.92 -1.95 10.49
N PHE A 19 -3.12 -1.48 9.53
CA PHE A 19 -3.61 -0.74 8.37
C PHE A 19 -4.66 -1.54 7.57
N ILE A 20 -4.42 -2.83 7.33
CA ILE A 20 -5.38 -3.67 6.59
C ILE A 20 -6.69 -3.83 7.36
N ARG A 21 -6.65 -4.04 8.69
CA ARG A 21 -7.88 -4.13 9.50
C ARG A 21 -8.69 -2.84 9.45
N ASP A 22 -8.03 -1.69 9.60
CA ASP A 22 -8.70 -0.39 9.55
C ASP A 22 -9.30 -0.12 8.17
N LEU A 23 -8.57 -0.48 7.10
CA LEU A 23 -9.05 -0.34 5.72
C LEU A 23 -10.27 -1.22 5.43
N GLN A 24 -10.28 -2.46 5.94
CA GLN A 24 -11.43 -3.36 5.83
C GLN A 24 -12.64 -2.79 6.56
N HIS A 25 -12.46 -2.36 7.82
CA HIS A 25 -13.52 -1.75 8.61
C HIS A 25 -14.10 -0.50 7.94
N PHE A 26 -13.24 0.37 7.40
CA PHE A 26 -13.69 1.54 6.62
C PHE A 26 -14.56 1.16 5.42
N HIS A 27 -14.20 0.10 4.70
CA HIS A 27 -14.95 -0.36 3.54
C HIS A 27 -16.28 -1.04 3.93
N GLU A 28 -16.29 -1.78 5.04
CA GLU A 28 -17.51 -2.38 5.60
C GLU A 28 -18.53 -1.32 6.02
N THR A 29 -18.09 -0.30 6.75
CA THR A 29 -18.97 0.80 7.22
C THR A 29 -19.56 1.63 6.09
N ARG A 30 -18.97 1.58 4.88
CA ARG A 30 -19.45 2.27 3.67
C ARG A 30 -20.23 1.39 2.70
N GLY A 31 -20.46 0.12 3.03
CA GLY A 31 -21.19 -0.82 2.17
C GLY A 31 -20.40 -1.29 0.94
N THR A 32 -19.08 -1.11 0.93
CA THR A 32 -18.18 -1.53 -0.15
C THR A 32 -17.11 -2.52 0.37
N PRO A 33 -17.50 -3.64 1.00
CA PRO A 33 -16.55 -4.52 1.68
C PRO A 33 -15.48 -5.07 0.73
N PHE A 34 -14.22 -4.96 1.12
CA PHE A 34 -13.09 -5.51 0.37
C PHE A 34 -12.54 -6.73 1.14
N ARG A 35 -12.67 -7.92 0.55
CA ARG A 35 -12.37 -9.20 1.21
C ARG A 35 -11.03 -9.81 0.83
N LYS A 36 -10.41 -9.33 -0.25
CA LYS A 36 -9.18 -9.89 -0.82
C LYS A 36 -8.27 -8.77 -1.27
N ILE A 37 -6.99 -8.86 -0.89
CA ILE A 37 -5.93 -7.96 -1.34
C ILE A 37 -5.92 -7.92 -2.88
N PRO A 38 -5.97 -6.73 -3.51
CA PRO A 38 -5.89 -6.62 -4.95
C PRO A 38 -4.60 -7.22 -5.47
N LYS A 39 -4.66 -7.77 -6.68
CA LYS A 39 -3.50 -8.38 -7.35
C LYS A 39 -3.22 -7.68 -8.66
N ILE A 40 -1.94 -7.44 -8.96
CA ILE A 40 -1.45 -7.03 -10.28
C ILE A 40 -0.60 -8.17 -10.82
N ASN A 41 -0.90 -8.66 -12.01
CA ASN A 41 -0.23 -9.82 -12.62
C ASN A 41 -0.14 -11.05 -11.71
N GLY A 42 -1.15 -11.27 -10.84
CA GLY A 42 -1.19 -12.38 -9.89
C GLY A 42 -0.45 -12.15 -8.57
N HIS A 43 0.29 -11.05 -8.42
CA HIS A 43 1.00 -10.68 -7.19
C HIS A 43 0.13 -9.78 -6.30
N GLU A 44 0.06 -10.10 -5.01
CA GLU A 44 -0.63 -9.26 -4.03
C GLU A 44 0.11 -7.94 -3.84
N ILE A 45 -0.65 -6.85 -3.88
CA ILE A 45 -0.11 -5.50 -3.66
C ILE A 45 0.01 -5.26 -2.16
N ASP A 46 1.16 -4.80 -1.70
CA ASP A 46 1.30 -4.26 -0.35
C ASP A 46 0.65 -2.86 -0.27
N LEU A 47 -0.64 -2.84 0.08
CA LEU A 47 -1.43 -1.61 0.20
C LEU A 47 -0.89 -0.66 1.28
N TYR A 48 -0.26 -1.19 2.33
CA TYR A 48 0.34 -0.36 3.37
C TYR A 48 1.56 0.37 2.84
N LEU A 49 2.46 -0.36 2.16
CA LEU A 49 3.63 0.26 1.52
C LEU A 49 3.22 1.30 0.49
N LEU A 50 2.25 0.97 -0.36
CA LEU A 50 1.71 1.89 -1.36
C LEU A 50 1.20 3.19 -0.71
N TYR A 51 0.40 3.07 0.36
CA TYR A 51 -0.11 4.22 1.09
C TYR A 51 1.02 5.08 1.67
N VAL A 52 2.00 4.46 2.34
CA VAL A 52 3.13 5.19 2.94
C VAL A 52 3.94 5.92 1.89
N LEU A 53 4.25 5.28 0.75
CA LEU A 53 5.03 5.92 -0.31
C LEU A 53 4.26 7.09 -0.94
N VAL A 54 3.00 6.89 -1.30
CA VAL A 54 2.18 7.95 -1.92
C VAL A 54 2.01 9.14 -0.97
N THR A 55 1.79 8.89 0.32
CA THR A 55 1.64 9.96 1.31
C THR A 55 2.96 10.66 1.60
N ALA A 56 4.09 9.95 1.64
CA ALA A 56 5.42 10.55 1.75
C ALA A 56 5.75 11.48 0.56
N HIS A 57 5.23 11.18 -0.63
CA HIS A 57 5.35 12.04 -1.81
C HIS A 57 4.37 13.23 -1.86
N GLY A 58 3.69 13.54 -0.74
CA GLY A 58 2.75 14.67 -0.65
C GLY A 58 1.35 14.34 -1.18
N GLY A 59 1.02 13.05 -1.29
CA GLY A 59 -0.28 12.57 -1.73
C GLY A 59 -0.46 12.56 -3.24
N TRP A 60 -1.62 12.06 -3.66
CA TRP A 60 -1.98 11.87 -5.06
C TRP A 60 -2.00 13.18 -5.89
N VAL A 61 -2.35 14.30 -5.27
CA VAL A 61 -2.62 15.57 -5.98
C VAL A 61 -1.34 16.22 -6.52
N LYS A 62 -0.17 15.92 -5.94
CA LYS A 62 1.10 16.59 -6.26
C LYS A 62 1.98 15.83 -7.25
N THR A 63 1.53 14.67 -7.74
CA THR A 63 2.29 13.88 -8.71
C THR A 63 1.53 13.76 -10.04
N PRO A 64 2.19 13.98 -11.20
CA PRO A 64 1.53 13.78 -12.48
C PRO A 64 1.11 12.30 -12.60
N PRO A 65 -0.16 12.01 -12.96
CA PRO A 65 -0.78 10.69 -12.77
C PRO A 65 -0.10 9.55 -13.53
N LYS A 66 0.71 9.83 -14.55
CA LYS A 66 1.50 8.84 -15.29
C LYS A 66 2.84 8.48 -14.64
N ILE A 67 3.53 9.42 -13.99
CA ILE A 67 4.93 9.23 -13.56
C ILE A 67 5.00 8.61 -12.15
N ALA A 68 4.09 9.00 -11.25
CA ALA A 68 4.07 8.41 -9.91
C ALA A 68 3.45 7.00 -9.87
N PHE A 69 2.53 6.69 -10.79
CA PHE A 69 1.95 5.34 -10.84
C PHE A 69 2.97 4.31 -11.30
N ASP A 70 3.73 4.58 -12.37
CA ASP A 70 4.67 3.59 -12.91
C ASP A 70 5.78 3.27 -11.92
N SER A 71 6.44 4.27 -11.31
CA SER A 71 7.55 3.99 -10.40
C SER A 71 7.11 3.36 -9.07
N THR A 72 5.99 3.79 -8.48
CA THR A 72 5.52 3.24 -7.20
C THR A 72 4.88 1.86 -7.36
N VAL A 73 4.08 1.64 -8.42
CA VAL A 73 3.48 0.33 -8.67
C VAL A 73 4.54 -0.69 -9.07
N LEU A 74 5.58 -0.32 -9.83
CA LEU A 74 6.71 -1.22 -10.12
C LEU A 74 7.50 -1.62 -8.87
N VAL A 75 7.71 -0.70 -7.91
CA VAL A 75 8.39 -1.02 -6.64
C VAL A 75 7.56 -1.97 -5.79
N VAL A 76 6.25 -1.72 -5.68
CA VAL A 76 5.36 -2.56 -4.86
C VAL A 76 5.06 -3.91 -5.53
N ALA A 77 5.05 -4.00 -6.87
CA ALA A 77 4.82 -5.24 -7.61
C ALA A 77 6.07 -6.12 -7.78
N ASN A 78 7.29 -5.54 -7.83
CA ASN A 78 8.53 -6.30 -8.09
C ASN A 78 9.33 -6.70 -6.84
N GLY A 79 8.83 -6.45 -5.63
CA GLY A 79 9.43 -7.08 -4.46
C GLY A 79 10.75 -6.48 -3.97
N GLN A 80 11.20 -5.32 -4.47
CA GLN A 80 12.47 -4.68 -4.06
C GLN A 80 12.35 -3.92 -2.73
#